data_AF-A0A925GA14-F1
#
_entry.id   AF-A0A925GA14-F1
#
_cell.length_a   1.000
_cell.length_b   1.000
_cell.length_c   1.000
_cell.angle_alpha   90.00
_cell.angle_beta   90.00
_cell.angle_gamma   90.00
#
_symmetry.space_group_name_H-M   'P 1'
#
loop_
_entity.id
_entity.type
_entity.pdbx_description
1 polymer ?
#
loop_
_entity_poly.entity_id
_entity_poly.type
_entity_poly.pdbx_seq_one_letter_code
_entity_poly.pdbx_strand_id
1 'polypeptide(L)'
;MHSNTHRKCSKGRKQYYYYYHCSSACGCRYKAEEVNTAFLNELKKYQPKPGIAELVEEVIRDLYNTQYATKGAGRTEILKKIDELNVRMSKGRDLLLTGDLDGNDFRLIKRECEDKIIRLEAKLTELSTKTFNIDSILTQAIANLTNLPSL
;
A
#
# COMPACT_ATOMS: atom_id res chain seq x y z
N MET A 1 28.97 -11.96 -10.65
CA MET A 1 28.90 -10.71 -9.85
C MET A 1 29.76 -10.90 -8.61
N HIS A 2 30.74 -10.03 -8.37
CA HIS A 2 31.61 -10.09 -7.19
C HIS A 2 30.90 -9.41 -6.03
N SER A 3 30.27 -10.19 -5.15
CA SER A 3 29.22 -9.71 -4.24
C SER A 3 29.71 -8.91 -3.03
N ASN A 4 31.01 -8.64 -2.92
CA ASN A 4 31.55 -8.06 -1.70
C ASN A 4 32.82 -7.23 -1.96
N THR A 5 32.67 -5.90 -1.93
CA THR A 5 33.74 -4.92 -2.15
C THR A 5 33.78 -3.87 -1.05
N HIS A 6 34.97 -3.42 -0.64
CA HIS A 6 35.14 -2.37 0.36
C HIS A 6 36.06 -1.25 -0.15
N ARG A 7 35.85 -0.03 0.32
CA ARG A 7 36.64 1.14 -0.08
C ARG A 7 37.99 1.14 0.65
N LYS A 8 39.09 1.27 -0.09
CA LYS A 8 40.41 1.59 0.47
C LYS A 8 41.00 2.86 -0.15
N CYS A 9 41.87 3.49 0.62
CA CYS A 9 42.64 4.68 0.23
C CYS A 9 44.11 4.31 0.09
N SER A 10 44.74 4.71 -1.01
CA SER A 10 46.18 4.57 -1.26
C SER A 10 46.81 5.94 -1.40
N LYS A 11 47.89 6.21 -0.65
CA LYS A 11 48.62 7.48 -0.70
C LYS A 11 49.72 7.43 -1.76
N GLY A 12 49.64 8.31 -2.76
CA GLY A 12 50.73 8.54 -3.71
C GLY A 12 51.61 9.72 -3.30
N ARG A 13 52.60 10.05 -4.14
CA ARG A 13 53.56 11.14 -3.88
C ARG A 13 52.94 12.54 -3.82
N LYS A 14 51.83 12.75 -4.54
CA LYS A 14 51.15 14.06 -4.65
C LYS A 14 49.67 14.05 -4.21
N GLN A 15 49.02 12.88 -4.21
CA GLN A 15 47.58 12.78 -3.93
C GLN A 15 47.18 11.39 -3.43
N TYR A 16 45.95 11.30 -2.91
CA TYR A 16 45.31 10.04 -2.51
C TYR A 16 44.45 9.48 -3.64
N TYR A 17 44.41 8.14 -3.74
CA TYR A 17 43.61 7.42 -4.71
C TYR A 17 42.68 6.45 -4.00
N TYR A 18 41.43 6.39 -4.43
CA TYR A 18 40.40 5.54 -3.83
C TYR A 18 40.03 4.39 -4.76
N TYR A 19 39.90 3.21 -4.18
CA TYR A 19 39.56 1.98 -4.91
C TYR A 19 38.50 1.17 -4.16
N TYR A 20 37.66 0.48 -4.91
CA TYR A 20 36.87 -0.64 -4.42
C TYR A 20 37.68 -1.92 -4.57
N HIS A 21 37.93 -2.58 -3.44
CA HIS A 21 38.67 -3.84 -3.37
C HIS A 21 37.71 -4.99 -3.23
N CYS A 22 37.84 -6.02 -4.08
CA CYS A 22 37.18 -7.28 -3.82
C CYS A 22 37.72 -7.90 -2.52
N SER A 23 36.83 -8.38 -1.65
CA SER A 23 37.23 -9.05 -0.41
C SER A 23 37.60 -10.53 -0.61
N SER A 24 37.36 -11.09 -1.80
CA SER A 24 37.74 -12.46 -2.14
C SER A 24 39.20 -12.57 -2.59
N ALA A 25 39.68 -13.81 -2.76
CA ALA A 25 41.05 -14.10 -3.18
C ALA A 25 41.41 -13.58 -4.60
N CYS A 26 40.44 -13.12 -5.40
CA CYS A 26 40.71 -12.65 -6.76
C CYS A 26 41.56 -11.37 -6.82
N GLY A 27 41.66 -10.61 -5.73
CA GLY A 27 42.55 -9.45 -5.63
C GLY A 27 42.19 -8.25 -6.52
N CYS A 28 41.07 -8.30 -7.24
CA CYS A 28 40.63 -7.25 -8.15
C CYS A 28 40.44 -5.91 -7.43
N ARG A 29 40.82 -4.83 -8.12
CA ARG A 29 40.67 -3.44 -7.67
C ARG A 29 40.05 -2.63 -8.79
N TYR A 30 39.03 -1.85 -8.44
CA TYR A 30 38.39 -0.93 -9.37
C TYR A 30 38.57 0.49 -8.85
N LYS A 31 38.95 1.44 -9.71
CA LYS A 31 39.05 2.84 -9.29
C LYS A 31 37.67 3.30 -8.84
N ALA A 32 37.60 3.92 -7.66
CA ALA A 32 36.33 4.35 -7.09
C ALA A 32 35.63 5.36 -8.00
N GLU A 33 36.37 6.24 -8.65
CA GLU A 33 35.86 7.20 -9.64
C GLU A 33 35.14 6.49 -10.79
N GLU A 34 35.80 5.55 -11.47
CA GLU A 34 35.23 4.83 -12.62
C GLU A 34 33.96 4.06 -12.23
N VAL A 35 33.98 3.36 -11.08
CA VAL A 35 32.81 2.62 -10.58
C VAL A 35 31.67 3.55 -10.21
N ASN A 36 31.94 4.64 -9.48
CA ASN A 36 30.91 5.60 -9.08
C ASN A 36 30.29 6.29 -10.30
N THR A 37 31.10 6.67 -11.29
CA THR A 37 30.59 7.24 -12.55
C THR A 37 29.72 6.24 -13.29
N ALA A 38 30.14 4.98 -13.42
CA ALA A 38 29.34 3.94 -14.07
C ALA A 38 28.01 3.71 -13.31
N PHE A 39 28.05 3.66 -11.98
CA PHE A 39 26.87 3.50 -11.14
C PHE A 39 25.90 4.68 -11.27
N LEU A 40 26.40 5.92 -11.19
CA LEU A 40 25.57 7.13 -11.38
C LEU A 40 24.96 7.19 -12.79
N ASN A 41 25.70 6.79 -13.82
CA ASN A 41 25.18 6.71 -15.18
C ASN A 41 24.09 5.65 -15.32
N GLU A 42 24.17 4.54 -14.58
CA GLU A 42 23.12 3.54 -14.53
C GLU A 42 21.87 4.08 -13.82
N LEU A 43 22.03 4.75 -12.66
CA LEU A 43 20.92 5.35 -11.92
C LEU A 43 20.14 6.39 -12.76
N LYS A 44 20.85 7.21 -13.55
CA LYS A 44 20.24 8.20 -14.46
C LYS A 44 19.27 7.58 -15.47
N LYS A 45 19.41 6.30 -15.82
CA LYS A 45 18.49 5.62 -16.74
C LYS A 45 17.10 5.40 -16.15
N TYR A 46 16.99 5.37 -14.82
CA TYR A 46 15.74 5.19 -14.10
C TYR A 46 15.08 6.50 -13.70
N GLN A 47 15.72 7.64 -13.98
CA GLN A 47 15.13 8.96 -13.75
C GLN A 47 13.96 9.17 -14.72
N PRO A 48 12.74 9.48 -14.22
CA PRO A 48 11.62 9.82 -15.08
C PRO A 48 11.96 11.04 -15.94
N LYS A 49 11.51 11.03 -17.20
CA LYS A 49 11.62 12.22 -18.04
C LYS A 49 10.73 13.35 -17.49
N PRO A 50 11.08 14.63 -17.70
CA PRO A 50 10.20 15.75 -17.36
C PRO A 50 8.79 15.55 -17.95
N GLY A 51 7.74 15.74 -17.15
CA GLY A 51 6.34 15.53 -17.55
C GLY A 51 5.84 14.08 -17.40
N ILE A 52 6.73 13.08 -17.28
CA ILE A 52 6.33 11.69 -17.02
C ILE A 52 6.11 11.46 -15.52
N ALA A 53 6.83 12.17 -14.66
CA ALA A 53 6.70 12.03 -13.21
C ALA A 53 5.28 12.35 -12.73
N GLU A 54 4.73 13.46 -13.21
CA GLU A 54 3.38 13.93 -12.93
C GLU A 54 2.32 12.92 -13.44
N LEU A 55 2.52 12.43 -14.67
CA LEU A 55 1.62 11.43 -15.26
C LEU A 55 1.65 10.11 -14.47
N VAL A 56 2.83 9.64 -14.06
CA VAL A 56 2.96 8.42 -13.24
C VAL A 56 2.30 8.59 -11.88
N GLU A 57 2.43 9.76 -11.26
CA GLU A 57 1.74 10.09 -10.02
C GLU A 57 0.22 10.04 -10.19
N GLU A 58 -0.33 10.67 -11.23
CA GLU A 58 -1.76 10.65 -11.51
C GLU A 58 -2.29 9.23 -11.75
N VAL A 59 -1.59 8.44 -12.58
CA VAL A 59 -1.99 7.06 -12.88
C VAL A 59 -1.99 6.19 -11.61
N ILE A 60 -0.96 6.29 -10.77
CA ILE A 60 -0.90 5.50 -9.52
C ILE A 60 -2.01 5.93 -8.56
N ARG A 61 -2.24 7.25 -8.43
CA ARG A 61 -3.31 7.80 -7.59
C ARG A 61 -4.69 7.33 -8.07
N ASP A 62 -4.95 7.35 -9.38
CA ASP A 62 -6.22 6.91 -9.96
C ASP A 62 -6.46 5.41 -9.75
N LEU A 63 -5.44 4.57 -10.01
CA LEU A 63 -5.52 3.13 -9.77
C LEU A 63 -5.74 2.81 -8.29
N TYR A 64 -5.07 3.53 -7.39
CA TYR A 64 -5.28 3.40 -5.95
C TYR A 64 -6.72 3.78 -5.60
N ASN A 65 -7.16 4.98 -5.97
CA ASN A 65 -8.50 5.46 -5.66
C ASN A 65 -9.58 4.55 -6.22
N THR A 66 -9.43 4.05 -7.44
CA THR A 66 -10.37 3.10 -8.05
C THR A 66 -10.45 1.80 -7.24
N GLN A 67 -9.29 1.22 -6.87
CA GLN A 67 -9.25 0.00 -6.07
C GLN A 67 -9.92 0.17 -4.69
N TYR A 68 -9.71 1.30 -4.03
CA TYR A 68 -10.22 1.54 -2.67
C TYR A 68 -11.64 2.16 -2.66
N ALA A 69 -12.06 2.86 -3.71
CA ALA A 69 -13.42 3.36 -3.86
C ALA A 69 -14.44 2.21 -3.96
N THR A 70 -14.11 1.15 -4.69
CA THR A 70 -14.93 -0.07 -4.75
C THR A 70 -15.08 -0.74 -3.38
N LYS A 71 -13.99 -0.74 -2.57
CA LYS A 71 -14.05 -1.24 -1.18
C LYS A 71 -14.94 -0.36 -0.29
N GLY A 72 -14.87 0.96 -0.44
CA GLY A 72 -15.73 1.92 0.25
C GLY A 72 -17.22 1.73 -0.08
N ALA A 73 -17.55 1.59 -1.36
CA ALA A 73 -18.93 1.34 -1.81
C ALA A 73 -19.49 0.03 -1.24
N GLY A 74 -18.71 -1.06 -1.28
CA GLY A 74 -19.11 -2.35 -0.70
C GLY A 74 -19.33 -2.29 0.82
N ARG A 75 -18.52 -1.52 1.55
CA ARG A 75 -18.70 -1.28 2.98
C ARG A 75 -20.03 -0.55 3.26
N THR A 76 -20.31 0.52 2.52
CA THR A 76 -21.56 1.29 2.66
C THR A 76 -22.79 0.43 2.40
N GLU A 77 -22.75 -0.44 1.39
CA GLU A 77 -23.85 -1.35 1.09
C GLU A 77 -24.08 -2.39 2.20
N ILE A 78 -23.01 -2.93 2.78
CA ILE A 78 -23.10 -3.87 3.91
C ILE A 78 -23.70 -3.20 5.14
N LEU A 79 -23.26 -1.98 5.47
CA LEU A 79 -23.82 -1.21 6.59
C LEU A 79 -25.31 -0.92 6.39
N LYS A 80 -25.72 -0.58 5.17
CA LYS A 80 -27.13 -0.38 4.82
C LYS A 80 -27.95 -1.66 5.06
N LYS A 81 -27.44 -2.84 4.66
CA LYS A 81 -28.12 -4.12 4.90
C LYS A 81 -28.25 -4.47 6.39
N ILE A 82 -27.24 -4.14 7.20
CA ILE A 82 -27.31 -4.30 8.67
C ILE A 82 -28.41 -3.41 9.24
N ASP A 83 -28.49 -2.14 8.80
CA ASP A 83 -29.54 -1.21 9.24
C ASP A 83 -30.94 -1.71 8.86
N GLU A 84 -31.13 -2.20 7.63
CA GLU A 84 -32.38 -2.80 7.17
C GLU A 84 -32.82 -4.00 8.04
N LEU A 85 -31.88 -4.84 8.49
CA LEU A 85 -32.15 -5.97 9.38
C LEU A 85 -32.53 -5.51 10.79
N ASN A 86 -31.87 -4.48 11.31
CA ASN A 86 -32.22 -3.87 12.60
C ASN A 86 -33.63 -3.23 12.56
N VAL A 87 -33.96 -2.54 11.48
CA VAL A 87 -35.30 -1.99 11.25
C VAL A 87 -36.34 -3.12 11.18
N ARG A 88 -36.04 -4.22 10.51
CA ARG A 88 -36.93 -5.40 10.47
C ARG A 88 -37.17 -5.97 11.88
N MET A 89 -36.13 -6.09 12.70
CA MET A 89 -36.27 -6.53 14.10
C MET A 89 -37.10 -5.55 14.93
N SER A 90 -36.92 -4.23 14.74
CA SER A 90 -37.73 -3.22 15.43
C SER A 90 -39.21 -3.36 15.09
N LYS A 91 -39.54 -3.45 13.79
CA LYS A 91 -40.93 -3.66 13.34
C LYS A 91 -41.53 -4.95 13.89
N GLY A 92 -40.74 -6.03 13.96
CA GLY A 92 -41.18 -7.28 14.57
C GLY A 92 -41.51 -7.15 16.07
N ARG A 93 -40.79 -6.30 16.81
CA ARG A 93 -41.12 -6.00 18.21
C ARG A 93 -42.42 -5.24 18.33
N ASP A 94 -42.64 -4.25 17.46
CA ASP A 94 -43.88 -3.46 17.46
C ASP A 94 -45.10 -4.37 17.21
N LEU A 95 -45.02 -5.27 16.23
CA LEU A 95 -46.08 -6.25 15.94
C LEU A 95 -46.32 -7.25 17.08
N LEU A 96 -45.27 -7.64 17.81
CA LEU A 96 -45.40 -8.48 19.00
C LEU A 96 -46.13 -7.72 20.13
N LEU A 97 -45.86 -6.43 20.30
CA LEU A 97 -46.50 -5.59 21.31
C LEU A 97 -47.98 -5.30 20.99
N THR A 98 -48.33 -5.17 19.70
CA THR A 98 -49.73 -5.01 19.27
C THR A 98 -50.51 -6.33 19.26
N GLY A 99 -49.82 -7.48 19.40
CA GLY A 99 -50.42 -8.81 19.37
C GLY A 99 -50.67 -9.35 17.96
N ASP A 100 -50.20 -8.64 16.92
CA ASP A 100 -50.30 -9.07 15.52
C ASP A 100 -49.27 -10.17 15.17
N LEU A 101 -48.27 -10.38 16.03
CA LEU A 101 -47.23 -11.40 15.91
C LEU A 101 -47.10 -12.15 17.23
N ASP A 102 -46.95 -13.47 17.19
CA ASP A 102 -46.70 -14.26 18.39
C ASP A 102 -45.21 -14.32 18.77
N GLY A 103 -44.93 -14.78 19.99
CA GLY A 103 -43.57 -14.85 20.51
C GLY A 103 -42.67 -15.88 19.82
N ASN A 104 -43.23 -16.96 19.25
CA ASN A 104 -42.47 -17.95 18.48
C ASN A 104 -42.03 -17.37 17.14
N ASP A 105 -42.94 -16.72 16.43
CA ASP A 105 -42.67 -16.10 15.14
C ASP A 105 -41.65 -14.97 15.29
N PHE A 106 -41.78 -14.14 16.33
CA PHE A 106 -40.78 -13.12 16.62
C PHE A 106 -39.39 -13.72 16.89
N ARG A 107 -39.32 -14.81 17.67
CA ARG A 107 -38.04 -15.49 17.94
C ARG A 107 -37.38 -16.02 16.67
N LEU A 108 -38.17 -16.52 15.72
CA LEU A 108 -37.67 -16.97 14.42
C LEU A 108 -37.10 -15.79 13.60
N ILE A 109 -37.87 -14.71 13.46
CA ILE A 109 -37.45 -13.50 12.73
C ILE A 109 -36.18 -12.91 13.35
N LYS A 110 -36.13 -12.83 14.69
CA LYS A 110 -34.98 -12.33 15.42
C LYS A 110 -33.73 -13.14 15.11
N ARG A 111 -33.82 -14.48 15.21
CA ARG A 111 -32.69 -15.37 14.92
C ARG A 111 -32.19 -15.22 13.49
N GLU A 112 -33.10 -15.18 12.51
CA GLU A 112 -32.71 -14.97 11.10
C GLU A 112 -31.98 -13.64 10.86
N CYS A 113 -32.41 -12.57 11.54
CA CYS A 113 -31.78 -11.27 11.41
C CYS A 113 -30.40 -11.26 12.09
N GLU A 114 -30.30 -11.79 13.31
CA GLU A 114 -29.03 -11.91 14.05
C GLU A 114 -28.00 -12.75 13.28
N ASP A 115 -28.40 -13.89 12.72
CA ASP A 115 -27.52 -14.74 11.90
C ASP A 115 -26.99 -14.02 10.66
N LYS A 116 -27.82 -13.18 10.02
CA LYS A 116 -27.41 -12.37 8.87
C LYS A 116 -26.50 -11.22 9.27
N ILE A 117 -26.77 -10.55 10.39
CA ILE A 117 -25.93 -9.48 10.93
C ILE A 117 -24.53 -10.03 11.22
N ILE A 118 -24.42 -11.17 11.91
CA ILE A 118 -23.12 -11.80 12.22
C ILE A 118 -22.30 -12.04 10.95
N ARG A 119 -22.92 -12.56 9.89
CA ARG A 119 -22.24 -12.80 8.59
C ARG A 119 -21.80 -11.49 7.93
N LEU A 120 -22.62 -10.45 8.01
CA LEU A 120 -22.32 -9.13 7.43
C LEU A 120 -21.20 -8.43 8.21
N GLU A 121 -21.17 -8.54 9.54
CA GLU A 121 -20.11 -8.01 10.40
C GLU A 121 -18.77 -8.70 10.15
N ALA A 122 -18.76 -10.03 9.98
CA ALA A 122 -17.57 -10.78 9.58
C ALA A 122 -17.02 -10.26 8.24
N LYS A 123 -17.90 -10.09 7.23
CA LYS A 123 -17.53 -9.51 5.93
C LYS A 123 -17.02 -8.08 6.04
N LEU A 124 -17.57 -7.27 6.95
CA LEU A 124 -17.12 -5.90 7.20
C LEU A 124 -15.70 -5.87 7.81
N THR A 125 -15.38 -6.87 8.61
CA THR A 125 -14.06 -7.05 9.23
C THR A 125 -13.02 -7.43 8.17
N GLU A 126 -13.37 -8.30 7.23
CA GLU A 126 -12.53 -8.63 6.06
C GLU A 126 -12.24 -7.40 5.18
N LEU A 127 -13.23 -6.52 5.02
CA LEU A 127 -13.08 -5.28 4.24
C LEU A 127 -12.33 -4.16 4.99
N SER A 128 -12.09 -4.31 6.30
CA SER A 128 -11.45 -3.30 7.16
C SER A 128 -9.94 -3.12 6.92
N THR A 129 -9.39 -3.60 5.80
CA THR A 129 -7.99 -3.32 5.43
C THR A 129 -7.75 -1.81 5.44
N LYS A 130 -6.78 -1.35 6.23
CA LYS A 130 -6.43 0.07 6.43
C LYS A 130 -6.38 0.79 5.08
N THR A 131 -7.23 1.80 4.90
CA THR A 131 -7.06 2.81 3.87
C THR A 131 -5.87 3.66 4.26
N PHE A 132 -4.76 3.51 3.56
CA PHE A 132 -3.61 4.39 3.74
C PHE A 132 -3.82 5.65 2.92
N ASN A 133 -3.44 6.81 3.47
CA ASN A 133 -3.25 7.98 2.62
C ASN A 133 -1.97 7.73 1.81
N ILE A 134 -2.12 7.43 0.51
CA ILE A 134 -0.99 7.12 -0.37
C ILE A 134 -0.28 8.39 -0.85
N ASP A 135 -0.92 9.55 -0.80
CA ASP A 135 -0.41 10.77 -1.44
C ASP A 135 0.98 11.13 -0.93
N SER A 136 1.18 11.17 0.39
CA SER A 136 2.49 11.47 0.98
C SER A 136 3.58 10.48 0.54
N ILE A 137 3.25 9.19 0.51
CA ILE A 137 4.18 8.12 0.12
C ILE A 137 4.52 8.23 -1.36
N LEU A 138 3.51 8.48 -2.19
CA LEU A 138 3.64 8.60 -3.63
C LEU A 138 4.46 9.83 -4.01
N THR A 139 4.13 10.99 -3.46
CA THR A 139 4.89 12.23 -3.68
C THR A 139 6.35 12.04 -3.27
N GLN A 140 6.62 11.40 -2.13
CA GLN A 140 7.99 11.12 -1.70
C GLN A 140 8.72 10.13 -2.64
N ALA A 141 8.06 9.08 -3.10
CA ALA A 141 8.63 8.12 -4.02
C ALA A 141 9.00 8.75 -5.37
N ILE A 142 8.10 9.57 -5.93
CA ILE A 142 8.33 10.30 -7.19
C ILE A 142 9.45 11.32 -7.01
N ALA A 143 9.48 12.08 -5.91
CA ALA A 143 10.56 13.01 -5.60
C ALA A 143 11.92 12.30 -5.53
N ASN A 144 11.99 11.11 -4.91
CA ASN A 144 13.22 10.32 -4.85
C ASN A 144 13.65 9.83 -6.24
N LEU A 145 12.72 9.34 -7.07
CA LEU A 145 13.01 8.87 -8.43
C LEU A 145 13.51 10.00 -9.33
N THR A 146 12.90 11.18 -9.22
CA THR A 146 13.31 12.38 -9.96
C THR A 146 14.69 12.88 -9.54
N ASN A 147 15.12 12.60 -8.30
CA ASN A 147 16.41 13.04 -7.75
C ASN A 147 17.45 11.91 -7.61
N LEU A 148 17.24 10.74 -8.22
CA LEU A 148 18.11 9.55 -8.16
C LEU A 148 19.63 9.82 -8.32
N PRO A 149 20.08 10.66 -9.26
CA PRO A 149 21.51 10.90 -9.46
C PRO A 149 22.13 11.88 -8.44
N SER A 150 21.28 12.54 -7.65
CA SER A 150 21.63 13.61 -6.69
C SER A 150 21.32 13.24 -5.24
N LEU A 151 20.82 12.02 -5.01
CA LEU A 151 20.57 11.43 -3.68
C LEU A 151 21.87 11.01 -2.98
#